data_AF-A0A3R0XUN7-F1
#
_entry.id   AF-A0A3R0XUN7-F1
#
_cell.length_a   1.000
_cell.length_b   1.000
_cell.length_c   1.000
_cell.angle_alpha   90.00
_cell.angle_beta   90.00
_cell.angle_gamma   90.00
#
_symmetry.space_group_name_H-M   'P 1'
#
loop_
_entity.id
_entity.type
_entity.pdbx_description
1 polymer ?
#
loop_
_entity_poly.entity_id
_entity_poly.type
_entity_poly.pdbx_seq_one_letter_code
_entity_poly.pdbx_strand_id
1 'polypeptide(L)' 'MQDIPQDTLNETTRAEQSARPDLWEFDLTAIGGERYFFCNEANEKGEPLTWQGRQYEPYPIQTQDFV' A
#
# COMPACT_ATOMS: atom_id res chain seq x y z
N MET A 1 -31.85 6.43 25.15
CA MET A 1 -30.55 6.63 24.49
C MET A 1 -29.66 5.54 25.03
N GLN A 2 -29.30 4.54 24.21
CA GLN A 2 -28.68 3.30 24.65
C GLN A 2 -27.15 3.52 24.72
N ASP A 3 -26.56 3.21 25.88
CA ASP A 3 -25.13 3.35 26.15
C ASP A 3 -24.36 2.31 25.32
N ILE A 4 -23.80 2.74 24.18
CA ILE A 4 -22.98 1.88 23.33
C ILE A 4 -21.67 1.66 24.09
N PRO A 5 -21.31 0.42 24.48
CA PRO A 5 -20.05 0.16 25.15
C PRO A 5 -18.89 0.66 24.29
N GLN A 6 -17.99 1.46 24.87
CA GLN A 6 -16.78 1.95 24.19
C GLN A 6 -15.93 0.83 23.57
N ASP A 7 -16.12 -0.41 24.02
CA ASP A 7 -15.53 -1.63 23.46
C ASP A 7 -16.02 -1.96 22.03
N THR A 8 -17.11 -1.35 21.57
CA THR A 8 -17.64 -1.46 20.20
C THR A 8 -17.33 -0.22 19.36
N LEU A 9 -16.27 0.52 19.70
CA LEU A 9 -15.75 1.57 18.84
C LEU A 9 -15.13 0.92 17.59
N ASN A 10 -15.92 0.92 16.53
CA ASN A 10 -15.59 0.52 15.16
C ASN A 10 -14.11 0.79 14.78
N GLU A 11 -13.39 -0.27 14.38
CA GLU A 11 -12.04 -0.24 13.78
C GLU A 11 -11.89 0.73 12.58
N THR A 12 -12.98 1.25 12.01
CA THR A 12 -13.01 2.20 10.87
C THR A 12 -12.45 3.58 11.21
N THR A 13 -12.11 3.89 12.47
CA THR A 13 -11.52 5.19 12.85
C THR A 13 -10.08 5.08 13.38
N ARG A 14 -9.39 3.97 13.08
CA ARG A 14 -7.93 3.93 13.19
C ARG A 14 -7.38 4.11 11.78
N ALA A 15 -6.79 5.27 11.50
CA ALA A 15 -5.90 5.48 10.37
C ALA A 15 -4.58 4.72 10.60
N GLU A 16 -4.69 3.45 10.97
CA GLU A 16 -3.56 2.55 10.92
C GLU A 16 -3.39 2.24 9.46
N GLN A 17 -2.35 2.84 8.88
CA GLN A 17 -1.48 2.17 7.94
C GLN A 17 -1.62 0.66 8.19
N SER A 18 -2.32 -0.06 7.30
CA SER A 18 -2.54 -1.50 7.47
C SER A 18 -1.14 -2.08 7.69
N ALA A 19 -0.90 -2.70 8.84
CA ALA A 19 0.44 -2.83 9.43
C ALA A 19 1.44 -3.69 8.61
N ARG A 20 1.11 -4.03 7.36
CA ARG A 20 1.89 -4.82 6.41
C ARG A 20 1.69 -4.24 5.01
N PRO A 21 2.74 -3.72 4.36
CA PRO A 21 2.65 -3.29 2.97
C PRO A 21 2.37 -4.50 2.07
N ASP A 22 1.40 -4.35 1.17
CA ASP A 22 1.13 -5.31 0.11
C ASP A 22 2.20 -5.20 -0.97
N LEU A 23 2.90 -6.30 -1.21
CA LEU A 23 3.97 -6.40 -2.21
C LEU A 23 3.46 -7.17 -3.43
N TRP A 24 3.61 -6.57 -4.61
CA TRP A 24 3.16 -7.13 -5.88
C TRP A 24 4.34 -7.34 -6.82
N GLU A 25 4.35 -8.47 -7.52
CA GLU A 25 5.33 -8.83 -8.54
C GLU A 25 4.61 -9.11 -9.85
N PHE A 26 4.98 -8.40 -10.92
CA PHE A 26 4.48 -8.64 -12.27
C PHE A 26 5.62 -9.12 -13.15
N ASP A 27 5.57 -10.39 -13.54
CA ASP A 27 6.60 -10.99 -14.39
C ASP A 27 6.14 -11.04 -15.85
N LEU A 28 6.66 -10.14 -16.68
CA LEU A 28 6.41 -10.13 -18.12
C LEU A 28 7.55 -10.77 -18.92
N THR A 29 8.54 -11.39 -18.26
CA THR A 29 9.69 -12.02 -18.93
C THR A 29 9.27 -13.13 -19.89
N ALA A 30 8.16 -13.81 -19.60
CA ALA A 30 7.58 -14.86 -20.46
C ALA A 30 7.20 -14.35 -21.87
N ILE A 31 6.94 -13.06 -22.03
CA ILE A 31 6.60 -12.42 -23.31
C ILE A 31 7.71 -11.48 -23.81
N GLY A 32 8.92 -11.57 -23.24
CA GLY A 32 10.05 -10.70 -23.58
C GLY A 32 9.99 -9.31 -22.94
N GLY A 33 9.11 -9.11 -21.96
CA GLY A 33 9.05 -7.89 -21.14
C GLY A 33 9.96 -7.98 -19.91
N GLU A 34 9.83 -6.99 -19.02
CA GLU A 34 10.57 -6.92 -17.77
C GLU A 34 9.72 -7.36 -16.57
N ARG A 35 10.38 -7.56 -15.42
CA ARG A 35 9.71 -7.86 -14.16
C ARG A 35 9.58 -6.57 -13.35
N TYR A 36 8.38 -6.28 -12.88
CA TYR A 36 8.05 -5.08 -12.10
C TYR A 36 7.68 -5.43 -10.67
N PHE A 37 8.02 -4.53 -9.74
CA PHE A 37 7.79 -4.69 -8.31
C PHE A 37 7.08 -3.45 -7.76
N PHE A 38 5.91 -3.63 -7.16
CA PHE A 38 5.10 -2.54 -6.64
C PHE A 38 4.71 -2.73 -5.17
N CYS A 39 4.54 -1.62 -4.45
CA CYS A 39 3.95 -1.61 -3.12
C CYS A 39 2.72 -0.68 -3.04
N ASN A 40 1.74 -1.07 -2.23
CA ASN A 40 0.54 -0.26 -1.98
C ASN A 40 0.87 1.06 -1.26
N GLU A 41 1.90 1.05 -0.43
CA GLU A 41 2.29 2.17 0.43
C GLU A 41 3.76 2.49 0.22
N ALA A 42 4.07 3.79 0.10
CA ALA A 42 5.45 4.24 0.21
C ALA A 42 5.93 4.03 1.65
N ASN A 43 7.25 3.89 1.83
CA ASN A 43 7.80 3.86 3.19
C ASN A 43 7.55 5.20 3.91
N GLU A 44 7.82 5.28 5.22
CA GLU A 44 7.64 6.52 6.01
C GLU A 44 8.40 7.73 5.47
N LYS A 45 9.38 7.51 4.58
CA LYS A 45 10.20 8.56 3.95
C LYS A 45 9.73 8.94 2.54
N GLY A 46 8.71 8.27 2.01
CA GLY A 46 8.27 8.44 0.62
C GLY A 46 9.25 7.84 -0.41
N GLU A 47 10.19 7.00 0.03
CA GLU A 47 11.17 6.35 -0.83
C GLU A 47 10.70 4.94 -1.23
N PRO A 48 11.24 4.37 -2.32
CA PRO A 48 11.00 2.99 -2.71
C PRO A 48 11.31 2.03 -1.56
N LEU A 49 10.41 1.09 -1.32
CA LEU A 49 10.56 0.12 -0.26
C LEU A 49 11.55 -0.96 -0.70
N THR A 50 12.67 -1.10 0.01
CA THR A 50 13.61 -2.20 -0.23
C THR A 50 13.28 -3.39 0.67
N TRP A 51 12.84 -4.50 0.07
CA TRP A 51 12.51 -5.74 0.78
C TRP A 51 13.22 -6.95 0.17
N GLN A 52 13.95 -7.70 1.00
CA GLN A 52 14.77 -8.85 0.59
C GLN A 52 15.72 -8.54 -0.60
N GLY A 53 16.30 -7.34 -0.62
CA GLY A 53 17.20 -6.89 -1.69
C GLY A 53 16.51 -6.51 -3.00
N ARG A 54 15.18 -6.43 -3.02
CA ARG A 54 14.39 -5.95 -4.15
C ARG A 54 13.77 -4.60 -3.82
N GLN A 55 13.76 -3.70 -4.78
CA GLN A 55 13.12 -2.39 -4.67
C GLN A 55 11.69 -2.49 -5.17
N TYR A 56 10.74 -2.04 -4.36
CA TYR A 56 9.32 -1.95 -4.68
C TYR A 56 8.97 -0.47 -4.81
N GLU A 57 8.44 -0.11 -5.98
CA GLU A 57 7.99 1.24 -6.24
C GLU A 57 6.56 1.42 -5.74
N PRO A 58 6.23 2.52 -5.05
CA PRO A 58 4.85 2.83 -4.76
C PRO A 58 4.07 3.01 -6.06
N TYR A 59 2.78 2.67 -6.06
CA TYR A 59 1.95 2.93 -7.23
C TYR A 59 2.01 4.41 -7.63
N PRO A 60 2.14 4.72 -8.93
CA PRO A 60 2.04 6.09 -9.42
C PRO A 60 0.57 6.51 -9.40
N ILE A 61 -0.01 6.70 -8.21
CA ILE A 61 -1.39 7.17 -8.05
C ILE A 61 -1.36 8.68 -8.26
N GLN A 62 -1.49 9.11 -9.51
CA GLN A 62 -1.79 10.50 -9.84
C GLN A 62 -3.31 10.67 -9.77
N THR A 63 -3.87 10.85 -8.57
CA THR A 63 -5.20 11.46 -8.47
C THR A 63 -5.03 12.93 -8.84
N GLN A 64 -5.08 13.23 -10.14
CA GLN A 64 -5.41 14.58 -10.54
C GLN A 64 -6.88 14.75 -10.15
N ASP A 65 -7.12 15.37 -9.00
CA ASP A 65 -8.47 15.81 -8.64
C ASP A 65 -8.99 16.60 -9.85
N PHE A 66 -10.00 16.06 -10.54
CA PHE A 66 -10.67 16.78 -11.60
C PHE A 66 -11.34 17.99 -10.94
N VAL A 67 -10.70 19.16 -11.08
CA VAL A 67 -11.28 20.49 -10.81
C VAL A 67 -12.29 20.86 -11.87
#